data_AF-A0A1U7DHH0-F1
#
_entry.id   AF-A0A1U7DHH0-F1
#
_cell.length_a   1.000
_cell.length_b   1.000
_cell.length_c   1.000
_cell.angle_alpha   90.00
_cell.angle_beta   90.00
_cell.angle_gamma   90.00
#
_symmetry.space_group_name_H-M   'P 1'
#
loop_
_entity.id
_entity.type
_entity.pdbx_description
1 polymer ?
#
loop_
_entity_poly.entity_id
_entity_poly.type
_entity_poly.pdbx_seq_one_letter_code
_entity_poly.pdbx_strand_id
1 'polypeptide(L)'
;MFLRFTAPAGTPPKGRLRTAALAAAFALPALVAGAFAGPAAAEINLAMFEEHGCVWCEKWNKEIGPIYHKTDEGKIAPLVRYDVHSTDYSQFELKSRPYFTPTFILMEDGKELSRIEGYPGEDFFWALLGMMIDKLPDEKKQIPPEATTEAAAETDAGAEGATGAATTANAVGTVEAAPEG
;
A
#
# COMPACT_ATOMS: atom_id res chain seq x y z
N MET A 1 -63.55 16.22 -57.61
CA MET A 1 -63.64 17.40 -58.48
C MET A 1 -63.04 18.57 -57.71
N PHE A 2 -61.85 19.01 -58.14
CA PHE A 2 -61.10 20.13 -57.57
C PHE A 2 -61.82 21.45 -57.87
N LEU A 3 -61.89 22.36 -56.90
CA LEU A 3 -61.75 23.79 -57.17
C LEU A 3 -60.90 24.44 -56.09
N ARG A 4 -59.67 24.75 -56.49
CA ARG A 4 -58.81 25.79 -55.91
C ARG A 4 -59.46 27.17 -56.15
N PHE A 5 -59.21 28.14 -55.28
CA PHE A 5 -58.87 29.56 -55.57
C PHE A 5 -58.85 30.33 -54.22
N THR A 6 -57.67 30.52 -53.61
CA THR A 6 -56.82 31.74 -53.63
C THR A 6 -57.38 32.94 -52.87
N ALA A 7 -56.65 33.36 -51.85
CA ALA A 7 -56.68 34.71 -51.31
C ALA A 7 -55.25 35.11 -50.86
N PRO A 8 -54.93 36.42 -50.85
CA PRO A 8 -53.68 36.92 -51.41
C PRO A 8 -52.59 37.27 -50.38
N ALA A 9 -51.43 37.56 -50.97
CA ALA A 9 -50.20 38.00 -50.36
C ALA A 9 -50.32 39.24 -49.45
N GLY A 10 -49.61 39.19 -48.33
CA GLY A 10 -49.13 40.36 -47.61
C GLY A 10 -47.63 40.21 -47.35
N THR A 11 -46.81 40.96 -48.08
CA THR A 11 -45.36 41.12 -47.84
C THR A 11 -45.11 42.40 -47.02
N PRO A 12 -43.91 42.62 -46.45
CA PRO A 12 -43.70 43.11 -45.09
C PRO A 12 -43.31 44.59 -45.05
N PRO A 13 -43.05 45.19 -43.86
CA PRO A 13 -41.65 45.58 -43.66
C PRO A 13 -41.13 45.54 -42.20
N LYS A 14 -39.87 45.06 -42.11
CA LYS A 14 -38.71 45.65 -41.42
C LYS A 14 -39.00 46.49 -40.16
N GLY A 15 -38.95 45.82 -39.00
CA GLY A 15 -39.00 46.45 -37.68
C GLY A 15 -37.79 46.06 -36.82
N ARG A 16 -36.71 46.82 -36.98
CA ARG A 16 -35.68 47.15 -35.98
C ARG A 16 -35.06 45.99 -35.20
N LEU A 17 -33.85 45.65 -35.64
CA LEU A 17 -32.75 45.11 -34.86
C LEU A 17 -32.77 45.68 -33.43
N ARG A 18 -33.29 44.90 -32.47
CA ARG A 18 -33.04 45.08 -31.05
C ARG A 18 -32.09 43.98 -30.68
N THR A 19 -30.86 44.38 -30.43
CA THR A 19 -29.81 43.62 -29.78
C THR A 19 -30.34 43.02 -28.47
N ALA A 20 -30.98 41.86 -28.54
CA ALA A 20 -31.09 40.96 -27.41
C ALA A 20 -29.80 40.16 -27.38
N ALA A 21 -28.79 40.84 -26.85
CA ALA A 21 -27.54 40.25 -26.42
C ALA A 21 -27.80 38.97 -25.62
N LEU A 22 -27.08 37.92 -26.00
CA LEU A 22 -26.47 36.96 -25.07
C LEU A 22 -27.43 36.27 -24.08
N ALA A 23 -28.16 35.26 -24.56
CA ALA A 23 -28.69 34.19 -23.70
C ALA A 23 -28.39 32.80 -24.30
N ALA A 24 -27.22 32.65 -24.93
CA ALA A 24 -26.74 31.38 -25.47
C ALA A 24 -25.27 31.19 -25.11
N ALA A 25 -24.91 31.32 -23.83
CA ALA A 25 -23.51 31.26 -23.42
C ALA A 25 -23.26 30.73 -22.00
N PHE A 26 -24.10 29.88 -21.41
CA PHE A 26 -23.80 29.24 -20.11
C PHE A 26 -24.45 27.85 -19.93
N ALA A 27 -24.45 27.01 -20.96
CA ALA A 27 -24.93 25.62 -20.84
C ALA A 27 -23.89 24.56 -21.24
N LEU A 28 -22.60 24.91 -21.28
CA LEU A 28 -21.53 24.01 -21.70
C LEU A 28 -20.21 24.36 -20.97
N PRO A 29 -20.11 24.12 -19.66
CA PRO A 29 -19.08 23.17 -19.21
C PRO A 29 -19.48 22.47 -17.90
N ALA A 30 -20.36 21.48 -17.96
CA ALA A 30 -20.68 20.65 -16.79
C ALA A 30 -20.48 19.14 -17.08
N LEU A 31 -19.75 18.81 -18.15
CA LEU A 31 -19.58 17.43 -18.65
C LEU A 31 -18.12 16.97 -18.70
N VAL A 32 -17.23 17.52 -17.85
CA VAL A 32 -15.82 17.10 -17.78
C VAL A 32 -15.38 16.96 -16.31
N ALA A 33 -16.17 16.26 -15.49
CA ALA A 33 -15.86 16.08 -14.07
C ALA A 33 -15.92 14.63 -13.58
N GLY A 34 -16.01 13.64 -14.47
CA GLY A 34 -16.13 12.23 -14.05
C GLY A 34 -15.53 11.26 -15.05
N ALA A 35 -14.23 11.01 -14.98
CA ALA A 35 -13.59 9.83 -15.58
C ALA A 35 -12.14 9.58 -15.12
N PHE A 36 -11.65 10.13 -14.01
CA PHE A 36 -10.36 9.70 -13.45
C PHE A 36 -10.57 8.56 -12.45
N ALA A 37 -11.10 7.44 -12.94
CA ALA A 37 -10.90 6.15 -12.29
C ALA A 37 -9.73 5.49 -13.03
N GLY A 38 -8.51 5.72 -12.53
CA GLY A 38 -7.34 4.98 -13.02
C GLY A 38 -7.51 3.48 -12.75
N PRO A 39 -6.82 2.61 -13.51
CA PRO A 39 -6.82 1.19 -13.20
C PRO A 39 -6.33 0.99 -11.77
N ALA A 40 -7.13 0.33 -10.93
CA ALA A 40 -6.66 -0.16 -9.64
C ALA A 40 -5.54 -1.17 -9.95
N ALA A 41 -4.33 -0.89 -9.49
CA ALA A 41 -3.25 -1.85 -9.58
C ALA A 41 -3.63 -3.08 -8.73
N ALA A 42 -3.44 -4.26 -9.30
CA ALA A 42 -3.70 -5.52 -8.59
C ALA A 42 -2.81 -5.58 -7.33
N GLU A 43 -3.41 -5.87 -6.18
CA GLU A 43 -2.71 -5.87 -4.89
C GLU A 43 -1.96 -7.18 -4.70
N ILE A 44 -0.62 -7.10 -4.65
CA ILE A 44 0.26 -8.22 -4.28
C ILE A 44 0.46 -8.22 -2.77
N ASN A 45 0.28 -9.39 -2.15
CA ASN A 45 0.61 -9.58 -0.73
C ASN A 45 1.05 -11.01 -0.45
N LEU A 46 1.78 -11.19 0.66
CA LEU A 46 2.12 -12.50 1.20
C LEU A 46 1.20 -12.82 2.37
N ALA A 47 0.19 -13.65 2.12
CA ALA A 47 -0.73 -14.11 3.16
C ALA A 47 -0.09 -15.23 3.99
N MET A 48 0.19 -14.99 5.27
CA MET A 48 0.61 -16.01 6.23
C MET A 48 -0.62 -16.53 6.99
N PHE A 49 -0.95 -17.79 6.76
CA PHE A 49 -1.93 -18.53 7.54
C PHE A 49 -1.23 -19.19 8.73
N GLU A 50 -1.69 -18.88 9.93
CA GLU A 50 -1.14 -19.35 11.20
C GLU A 50 -2.24 -19.80 12.16
N GLU A 51 -1.84 -20.39 13.28
CA GLU A 51 -2.75 -20.80 14.36
C GLU A 51 -2.08 -20.61 15.72
N HIS A 52 -2.91 -20.56 16.76
CA HIS A 52 -2.40 -20.46 18.13
C HIS A 52 -1.63 -21.72 18.55
N GLY A 53 -0.48 -21.53 19.21
CA GLY A 53 0.39 -22.63 19.68
C GLY A 53 1.31 -23.21 18.60
N CYS A 54 1.36 -22.61 17.41
CA CYS A 54 2.25 -23.02 16.33
C CYS A 54 3.71 -22.59 16.60
N VAL A 55 4.53 -23.53 17.09
CA VAL A 55 5.95 -23.29 17.38
C VAL A 55 6.76 -22.82 16.15
N TRP A 56 6.38 -23.24 14.95
CA TRP A 56 7.05 -22.82 13.71
C TRP A 56 6.65 -21.41 13.28
N CYS A 57 5.42 -21.00 13.58
CA CYS A 57 4.93 -19.65 13.35
C CYS A 57 5.66 -18.69 14.30
N GLU A 58 5.78 -19.05 15.57
CA GLU A 58 6.57 -18.30 16.56
C GLU A 58 8.03 -18.16 16.15
N LYS A 59 8.63 -19.23 15.64
CA LYS A 59 10.00 -19.21 15.13
C LYS A 59 10.14 -18.21 13.96
N TRP A 60 9.27 -18.28 12.95
CA TRP A 60 9.28 -17.33 11.83
C TRP A 60 9.06 -15.88 12.32
N ASN A 61 8.12 -15.68 13.26
CA ASN A 61 7.80 -14.36 13.82
C ASN A 61 8.98 -13.75 14.60
N LYS A 62 9.86 -14.58 15.17
CA LYS A 62 11.06 -14.15 15.86
C LYS A 62 12.22 -13.86 14.89
N GLU A 63 12.41 -14.71 13.90
CA GLU A 63 13.57 -14.66 13.00
C GLU A 63 13.34 -13.68 11.83
N ILE A 64 12.19 -13.73 11.18
CA ILE A 64 11.90 -13.00 9.93
C ILE A 64 10.93 -11.85 10.14
N GLY A 65 9.88 -12.07 10.94
CA GLY A 65 8.81 -11.09 11.16
C GLY A 65 9.27 -9.64 11.40
N PRO A 66 10.29 -9.37 12.26
CA PRO A 66 10.72 -8.01 12.57
C PRO A 66 11.45 -7.31 11.42
N ILE A 67 12.05 -8.08 10.50
CA ILE A 67 12.85 -7.56 9.38
C ILE A 67 12.10 -7.59 8.05
N TYR A 68 11.04 -8.39 7.93
CA TYR A 68 10.37 -8.67 6.66
C TYR A 68 9.99 -7.40 5.87
N HIS A 69 9.28 -6.47 6.50
CA HIS A 69 8.83 -5.21 5.86
C HIS A 69 9.97 -4.29 5.39
N LYS A 70 11.21 -4.54 5.84
CA LYS A 70 12.39 -3.74 5.46
C LYS A 70 13.09 -4.30 4.23
N THR A 71 12.84 -5.56 3.88
CA THR A 71 13.45 -6.21 2.71
C THR A 71 12.73 -5.80 1.43
N ASP A 72 13.36 -6.03 0.29
CA ASP A 72 12.72 -5.73 -0.99
C ASP A 72 11.57 -6.69 -1.28
N GLU A 73 11.69 -7.96 -0.87
CA GLU A 73 10.61 -8.94 -0.93
C GLU A 73 9.39 -8.50 -0.12
N GLY A 74 9.60 -8.00 1.10
CA GLY A 74 8.49 -7.55 1.95
C GLY A 74 7.85 -6.23 1.49
N LYS A 75 8.56 -5.42 0.71
CA LYS A 75 7.99 -4.25 0.03
C LYS A 75 7.17 -4.64 -1.20
N ILE A 76 7.61 -5.66 -1.93
CA ILE A 76 6.91 -6.20 -3.11
C ILE A 76 5.66 -6.97 -2.70
N ALA A 77 5.77 -7.78 -1.65
CA ALA A 77 4.68 -8.61 -1.14
C ALA A 77 4.47 -8.37 0.37
N PRO A 78 3.81 -7.27 0.77
CA PRO A 78 3.52 -7.00 2.17
C PRO A 78 2.84 -8.18 2.88
N LEU A 79 3.25 -8.44 4.12
CA LEU A 79 2.75 -9.57 4.89
C LEU A 79 1.34 -9.27 5.44
N VAL A 80 0.41 -10.19 5.22
CA VAL A 80 -0.92 -10.16 5.84
C VAL A 80 -1.17 -11.47 6.56
N ARG A 81 -1.76 -11.42 7.76
CA ARG A 81 -1.91 -12.59 8.64
C ARG A 81 -3.36 -13.04 8.73
N TYR A 82 -3.55 -14.35 8.71
CA TYR A 82 -4.87 -14.98 8.81
C TYR A 82 -4.83 -16.18 9.75
N ASP A 83 -5.93 -16.42 10.45
CA ASP A 83 -6.13 -17.64 11.22
C ASP A 83 -6.57 -18.77 10.26
N VAL A 84 -5.85 -19.89 10.27
CA VAL A 84 -6.18 -21.09 9.48
C VAL A 84 -7.56 -21.65 9.84
N HIS A 85 -8.03 -21.44 11.07
CA HIS A 85 -9.32 -21.91 11.57
C HIS A 85 -10.48 -20.94 11.29
N SER A 86 -10.24 -19.84 10.56
CA SER A 86 -11.30 -18.93 10.14
C SER A 86 -12.45 -19.68 9.47
N THR A 87 -13.69 -19.30 9.79
CA THR A 87 -14.88 -19.88 9.15
C THR A 87 -15.12 -19.32 7.75
N ASP A 88 -14.58 -18.13 7.47
CA ASP A 88 -14.78 -17.43 6.20
C ASP A 88 -13.51 -17.35 5.37
N TYR A 89 -13.61 -17.90 4.16
CA TYR A 89 -12.58 -17.93 3.12
C TYR A 89 -13.14 -17.37 1.80
N SER A 90 -14.34 -16.77 1.82
CA SER A 90 -15.04 -16.33 0.61
C SER A 90 -14.29 -15.23 -0.14
N GLN A 91 -13.43 -14.47 0.54
CA GLN A 91 -12.54 -13.49 -0.07
C GLN A 91 -11.36 -14.08 -0.85
N PHE A 92 -11.14 -15.41 -0.81
CA PHE A 92 -9.95 -16.02 -1.42
C PHE A 92 -10.29 -17.02 -2.53
N GLU A 93 -9.56 -16.92 -3.63
CA GLU A 93 -9.48 -17.96 -4.67
C GLU A 93 -8.23 -18.83 -4.43
N LEU A 94 -8.27 -19.67 -3.40
CA LEU A 94 -7.17 -20.60 -3.06
C LEU A 94 -7.25 -21.89 -3.89
N LYS A 95 -6.09 -22.46 -4.24
CA LYS A 95 -5.99 -23.78 -4.88
C LYS A 95 -6.42 -24.91 -3.95
N SER A 96 -6.19 -24.73 -2.66
CA SER A 96 -6.64 -25.61 -1.57
C SER A 96 -6.61 -24.85 -0.25
N ARG A 97 -7.34 -25.33 0.76
CA ARG A 97 -7.21 -24.77 2.11
C ARG A 97 -5.80 -25.03 2.67
N PRO A 98 -5.22 -24.07 3.42
CA PRO A 98 -4.01 -24.32 4.18
C PRO A 98 -4.33 -25.27 5.34
N TYR A 99 -3.59 -26.37 5.44
CA TYR A 99 -3.72 -27.35 6.54
C TYR A 99 -2.46 -27.40 7.43
N PHE A 100 -1.36 -26.77 6.98
CA PHE A 100 -0.10 -26.71 7.71
C PHE A 100 0.19 -25.28 8.12
N THR A 101 0.83 -25.09 9.27
CA THR A 101 1.16 -23.78 9.81
C THR A 101 2.66 -23.67 10.09
N PRO A 102 3.31 -22.54 9.73
CA PRO A 102 2.78 -21.46 8.90
C PRO A 102 2.66 -21.89 7.42
N THR A 103 1.64 -21.39 6.70
CA THR A 103 1.60 -21.43 5.24
C THR A 103 1.64 -20.02 4.69
N PHE A 104 2.58 -19.74 3.78
CA PHE A 104 2.73 -18.44 3.13
C PHE A 104 2.21 -18.54 1.70
N ILE A 105 1.20 -17.75 1.36
CA ILE A 105 0.58 -17.75 0.03
C ILE A 105 0.81 -16.40 -0.61
N LEU A 106 1.48 -16.37 -1.76
CA LEU A 106 1.59 -15.17 -2.58
C LEU A 106 0.28 -14.98 -3.32
N MET A 107 -0.37 -13.84 -3.06
CA MET A 107 -1.69 -13.51 -3.56
C MET A 107 -1.62 -12.35 -4.56
N GLU A 108 -2.51 -12.37 -5.53
CA GLU A 108 -2.84 -11.22 -6.37
C GLU A 108 -4.35 -11.03 -6.35
N ASP A 109 -4.83 -9.89 -5.83
CA ASP A 109 -6.27 -9.60 -5.74
C ASP A 109 -7.10 -10.73 -5.09
N GLY A 110 -6.56 -11.33 -4.02
CA GLY A 110 -7.23 -12.44 -3.33
C GLY A 110 -7.12 -13.80 -4.04
N LYS A 111 -6.40 -13.89 -5.17
CA LYS A 111 -6.13 -15.14 -5.88
C LYS A 111 -4.75 -15.70 -5.59
N GLU A 112 -4.69 -17.00 -5.30
CA GLU A 112 -3.43 -17.68 -5.04
C GLU A 112 -2.57 -17.86 -6.31
N LEU A 113 -1.35 -17.34 -6.27
CA LEU A 113 -0.33 -17.56 -7.29
C LEU A 113 0.55 -18.76 -6.96
N SER A 114 1.11 -18.77 -5.75
CA SER A 114 2.02 -19.80 -5.25
C SER A 114 2.00 -19.83 -3.72
N ARG A 115 2.53 -20.91 -3.13
CA ARG A 115 2.63 -21.04 -1.67
C ARG A 115 3.92 -21.72 -1.21
N ILE A 116 4.25 -21.49 0.05
CA ILE A 116 5.26 -22.19 0.85
C ILE A 116 4.54 -22.80 2.05
N GLU A 117 4.69 -24.09 2.28
CA GLU A 117 4.10 -24.78 3.42
C GLU A 117 5.19 -25.12 4.44
N GLY A 118 5.07 -24.57 5.65
CA GLY A 118 6.01 -24.73 6.75
C GLY A 118 7.16 -23.71 6.75
N TYR A 119 7.97 -23.78 7.81
CA TYR A 119 9.15 -22.94 7.99
C TYR A 119 10.33 -23.75 8.57
N PRO A 120 11.18 -24.36 7.71
CA PRO A 120 12.35 -25.11 8.18
C PRO A 120 13.51 -24.20 8.63
N GLY A 121 13.56 -22.96 8.11
CA GLY A 121 14.56 -21.96 8.46
C GLY A 121 14.62 -20.81 7.46
N GLU A 122 15.41 -19.80 7.80
CA GLU A 122 15.55 -18.54 7.06
C GLU A 122 15.97 -18.72 5.59
N ASP A 123 17.09 -19.41 5.33
CA ASP A 123 17.63 -19.57 3.97
C ASP A 123 16.62 -20.20 3.00
N PHE A 124 15.84 -21.18 3.50
CA PHE A 124 14.80 -21.83 2.72
C PHE A 124 13.65 -20.88 2.42
N PHE A 125 13.24 -20.07 3.41
CA PHE A 125 12.16 -19.11 3.24
C PHE A 125 12.52 -18.08 2.17
N TRP A 126 13.71 -17.45 2.26
CA TRP A 126 14.13 -16.44 1.30
C TRP A 126 14.32 -17.02 -0.10
N ALA A 127 14.95 -18.19 -0.24
CA ALA A 127 15.13 -18.82 -1.55
C ALA A 127 13.79 -19.15 -2.23
N LEU A 128 12.83 -19.71 -1.47
CA LEU A 128 11.50 -20.03 -2.01
C LEU A 128 10.69 -18.77 -2.33
N LEU A 129 10.73 -17.75 -1.46
CA LEU A 129 10.02 -16.50 -1.67
C LEU A 129 10.55 -15.75 -2.90
N GLY A 130 11.87 -15.67 -3.06
CA GLY A 130 12.49 -15.10 -4.26
C GLY A 130 11.99 -15.77 -5.54
N MET A 131 11.94 -17.12 -5.57
CA MET A 131 11.40 -17.86 -6.72
C MET A 131 9.89 -17.63 -6.97
N MET A 132 9.11 -17.28 -5.94
CA MET A 132 7.71 -16.88 -6.12
C MET A 132 7.62 -15.49 -6.75
N ILE A 133 8.42 -14.54 -6.26
CA ILE A 133 8.45 -13.14 -6.73
C ILE A 133 9.01 -13.03 -8.14
N ASP A 134 10.02 -13.81 -8.49
CA ASP A 134 10.62 -13.81 -9.84
C ASP A 134 9.61 -14.17 -10.94
N LYS A 135 8.57 -14.94 -10.59
CA LYS A 135 7.49 -15.34 -11.49
C LYS A 135 6.42 -14.25 -11.67
N LEU A 136 6.44 -13.19 -10.87
CA LEU A 136 5.57 -12.04 -11.08
C LEU A 136 5.94 -11.33 -12.40
N PRO A 137 5.00 -10.57 -12.98
CA PRO A 137 5.34 -9.60 -14.02
C PRO A 137 6.29 -8.51 -13.50
N ASP A 138 7.17 -7.98 -14.36
CA ASP A 138 8.20 -7.01 -13.97
C ASP A 138 7.63 -5.71 -13.39
N GLU A 139 6.44 -5.31 -13.85
CA GLU A 139 5.73 -4.15 -13.32
C GLU A 139 5.33 -4.30 -11.85
N LYS A 140 5.16 -5.54 -11.36
CA LYS A 140 4.75 -5.82 -9.96
C LYS A 140 5.92 -6.07 -9.02
N LYS A 141 7.14 -6.22 -9.56
CA LYS A 141 8.37 -6.37 -8.77
C LYS A 141 8.95 -5.01 -8.36
N GLN A 142 8.41 -3.93 -8.88
CA GLN A 142 8.87 -2.59 -8.55
C GLN A 142 8.36 -2.23 -7.15
N ILE A 143 9.27 -1.85 -6.27
CA ILE A 143 8.97 -1.37 -4.93
C ILE A 143 8.03 -0.16 -5.07
N PRO A 144 6.83 -0.17 -4.45
CA PRO A 144 5.88 0.93 -4.56
C PRO A 144 6.56 2.26 -4.18
N PRO A 145 6.43 3.32 -4.98
CA PRO A 145 7.11 4.59 -4.73
C PRO A 145 6.69 5.23 -3.40
N GLU A 146 5.49 4.90 -2.90
CA GLU A 146 4.95 5.36 -1.61
C GLU A 146 5.65 4.74 -0.38
N ALA A 147 6.18 3.51 -0.47
CA ALA A 147 6.97 2.89 0.61
C ALA A 147 8.35 3.55 0.81
N THR A 148 8.81 4.33 -0.16
CA THR A 148 10.11 5.02 -0.09
C THR A 148 10.01 6.33 0.72
N THR A 149 8.81 6.90 0.86
CA THR A 149 8.58 8.19 1.54
C THR A 149 8.37 8.08 3.05
N GLU A 150 7.86 6.96 3.57
CA GLU A 150 7.65 6.79 5.01
C GLU A 150 8.93 6.39 5.76
N ALA A 151 9.89 5.71 5.12
CA ALA A 151 11.17 5.35 5.73
C ALA A 151 12.10 6.54 6.01
N ALA A 152 11.88 7.70 5.37
CA ALA A 152 12.68 8.90 5.58
C ALA A 152 12.25 9.73 6.81
N ALA A 153 11.05 9.48 7.37
CA ALA A 153 10.47 10.33 8.41
C ALA A 153 10.92 10.00 9.85
N GLU A 154 11.56 8.85 10.11
CA GLU A 154 11.93 8.42 11.47
C GLU A 154 13.37 8.74 11.91
N THR A 155 14.15 9.50 11.14
CA THR A 155 15.58 9.78 11.49
C THR A 155 15.88 11.18 12.05
N ASP A 156 14.88 12.04 12.32
CA ASP A 156 15.13 13.43 12.76
C ASP A 156 14.48 13.80 14.11
N ALA A 157 14.60 12.92 15.11
CA ALA A 157 14.22 13.25 16.50
C ALA A 157 15.29 12.75 17.48
N GLY A 158 16.42 13.45 17.57
CA GLY A 158 17.40 13.14 18.62
C GLY A 158 18.77 13.79 18.52
N ALA A 159 18.87 15.11 18.26
CA ALA A 159 20.14 15.82 18.41
C ALA A 159 19.99 17.32 18.70
N GLU A 160 19.40 17.70 19.84
CA GLU A 160 19.64 19.04 20.42
C GLU A 160 19.75 18.94 21.95
N GLY A 161 20.97 19.19 22.48
CA GLY A 161 21.19 19.22 23.92
C GLY A 161 22.64 19.16 24.37
N ALA A 162 23.55 19.92 23.75
CA ALA A 162 24.89 20.12 24.30
C ALA A 162 25.30 21.59 24.18
N THR A 163 25.13 22.38 25.25
CA THR A 163 25.97 23.57 25.50
C THR A 163 26.09 23.89 27.00
N GLY A 164 27.35 24.10 27.43
CA GLY A 164 27.75 24.85 28.63
C GLY A 164 27.94 24.02 29.90
N ALA A 165 29.00 24.14 30.70
CA ALA A 165 30.17 25.01 30.66
C ALA A 165 31.23 24.39 31.61
N ALA A 166 32.51 24.56 31.27
CA ALA A 166 33.63 24.29 32.16
C ALA A 166 33.74 25.41 33.22
N THR A 167 33.98 25.06 34.49
CA THR A 167 34.54 25.96 35.51
C THR A 167 35.25 25.16 36.61
N THR A 168 36.58 25.26 36.57
CA THR A 168 37.59 25.25 37.65
C THR A 168 37.54 24.24 38.81
N ALA A 169 38.56 23.37 38.80
CA ALA A 169 39.52 23.10 39.87
C ALA A 169 39.06 23.11 41.34
N ASN A 170 39.24 21.95 42.00
CA ASN A 170 40.05 21.91 43.21
C ASN A 170 40.63 20.50 43.45
N ALA A 171 41.95 20.44 43.58
CA ALA A 171 42.67 19.30 44.11
C ALA A 171 43.04 19.63 45.57
N VAL A 172 42.93 18.64 46.47
CA VAL A 172 43.79 18.36 47.65
C VAL A 172 43.01 17.46 48.62
N GLY A 173 43.68 16.41 49.13
CA GLY A 173 43.25 15.62 50.28
C GLY A 173 43.50 14.12 50.10
N THR A 174 44.75 13.66 50.09
CA THR A 174 45.41 12.95 51.21
C THR A 174 44.81 11.58 51.57
N VAL A 175 45.52 10.54 51.10
CA VAL A 175 45.94 9.30 51.79
C VAL A 175 45.25 8.97 53.12
N GLU A 176 44.60 7.81 53.22
CA GLU A 176 44.80 6.89 54.36
C GLU A 176 44.47 5.44 53.99
N ALA A 177 45.27 4.54 54.54
CA ALA A 177 45.33 3.11 54.25
C ALA A 177 44.50 2.26 55.23
N ALA A 178 44.48 0.94 54.97
CA ALA A 178 44.37 -0.19 55.91
C ALA A 178 43.18 -1.16 55.60
N PRO A 179 43.19 -2.41 56.13
CA PRO A 179 43.81 -3.54 55.44
C PRO A 179 42.89 -4.79 55.36
N GLU A 180 43.52 -5.87 54.93
CA GLU A 180 43.03 -7.21 54.61
C GLU A 180 42.11 -7.92 55.63
N GLY A 181 41.29 -8.80 55.07
CA GLY A 181 40.60 -9.91 55.73
C GLY A 181 40.13 -10.91 54.68
#